data_AF-A0A948CW66-F1
#
_entry.id   AF-A0A948CW66-F1
#
_cell.length_a   1.000
_cell.length_b   1.000
_cell.length_c   1.000
_cell.angle_alpha   90.00
_cell.angle_beta   90.00
_cell.angle_gamma   90.00
#
_symmetry.space_group_name_H-M   'P 1'
#
loop_
_entity.id
_entity.type
_entity.pdbx_description
1 polymer ?
#
loop_
_entity_poly.entity_id
_entity_poly.type
_entity_poly.pdbx_seq_one_letter_code
_entity_poly.pdbx_strand_id
1 'polypeptide(L)'
;VFLLPFYLYTLPEAARSILCYRYNRLDAARGNAKKFGLKGAMFPWESAGSGEDETPGWAKDLDGKIIKIDTGKMQHHITADIAYAFYLYYNATHDEKFLRDYGYEVFFETARFWASRVKYNKKKKKYEINNVIGPDEFHKGVNNNAYTNMMAKWNLLIAYNMFQKIKKSEPGLLRKLVKKIELSYKEPADWKKIASGIYINMDKRQIIEQFDGYFRKKRIPISDWDENYLPVVREKITPRDYQATQFVKQADVVMLLYLLSDVFSLKTKKCNYEYYIARTLHKSSLSLPIYAVMAIDVMDRGRAYQFFNTALRADISNIHNNTNEGIHAACIGGAWQVLIRGFCGIKIQKEMLSINPSLPRTWRKVIFSLHWRGSLLKFEAKNNSLKIQIISAGRKKKIKLRVFETLHEMSGKKIFQFKRKMPLKHEQAYYL
;
A
#
# COMPACT_ATOMS: atom_id res chain seq x y z
N VAL A 1 2.48 -3.02 -5.01
CA VAL A 1 2.38 -1.89 -4.05
C VAL A 1 3.40 -0.79 -4.32
N PHE A 2 4.71 -1.10 -4.40
CA PHE A 2 5.76 -0.08 -4.57
C PHE A 2 6.02 0.34 -6.02
N LEU A 3 6.18 -0.63 -6.93
CA LEU A 3 6.50 -0.35 -8.34
C LEU A 3 5.29 -0.03 -9.21
N LEU A 4 4.17 -0.74 -9.00
CA LEU A 4 2.98 -0.59 -9.84
C LEU A 4 2.50 0.87 -10.00
N PRO A 5 2.47 1.72 -8.94
CA PRO A 5 2.05 3.10 -9.10
C PRO A 5 2.86 3.85 -10.16
N PHE A 6 4.18 3.68 -10.22
CA PHE A 6 5.00 4.32 -11.26
C PHE A 6 4.46 3.98 -12.65
N TYR A 7 4.45 2.69 -13.00
CA TYR A 7 3.97 2.23 -14.31
C TYR A 7 2.52 2.63 -14.57
N LEU A 8 1.66 2.57 -13.55
CA LEU A 8 0.25 2.92 -13.70
C LEU A 8 0.07 4.34 -14.23
N TYR A 9 0.87 5.29 -13.75
CA TYR A 9 0.75 6.68 -14.14
C TYR A 9 1.69 7.10 -15.27
N THR A 10 2.75 6.35 -15.58
CA THR A 10 3.72 6.72 -16.64
C THR A 10 3.60 5.85 -17.89
N LEU A 11 3.29 4.56 -17.73
CA LEU A 11 3.18 3.57 -18.80
C LEU A 11 2.07 2.54 -18.47
N PRO A 12 0.78 2.90 -18.57
CA PRO A 12 -0.32 2.07 -18.10
C PRO A 12 -0.37 0.66 -18.70
N GLU A 13 0.13 0.47 -19.93
CA GLU A 13 0.26 -0.85 -20.56
C GLU A 13 1.21 -1.78 -19.79
N ALA A 14 2.34 -1.26 -19.29
CA ALA A 14 3.24 -2.04 -18.44
C ALA A 14 2.57 -2.40 -17.11
N ALA A 15 1.80 -1.48 -16.52
CA ALA A 15 1.02 -1.75 -15.32
C ALA A 15 -0.01 -2.86 -15.55
N ARG A 16 -0.69 -2.83 -16.71
CA ARG A 16 -1.62 -3.87 -17.14
C ARG A 16 -0.92 -5.22 -17.25
N SER A 17 0.24 -5.28 -17.91
CA SER A 17 1.04 -6.51 -18.05
C SER A 17 1.48 -7.10 -16.71
N ILE A 18 1.89 -6.26 -15.75
CA ILE A 18 2.22 -6.69 -14.38
C ILE A 18 1.01 -7.36 -13.70
N LEU A 19 -0.21 -6.85 -13.91
CA LEU A 19 -1.41 -7.45 -13.34
C LEU A 19 -1.85 -8.70 -14.11
N CYS A 20 -1.74 -8.72 -15.43
CA CYS A 20 -1.98 -9.90 -16.24
C CYS A 20 -1.03 -11.05 -15.86
N TYR A 21 0.21 -10.77 -15.49
CA TYR A 21 1.11 -11.78 -14.91
C TYR A 21 0.48 -12.50 -13.71
N ARG A 22 -0.16 -11.75 -12.79
CA ARG A 22 -0.86 -12.30 -11.62
C ARG A 22 -2.11 -13.07 -12.02
N TYR A 23 -2.90 -12.54 -12.95
CA TYR A 23 -4.09 -13.23 -13.44
C TYR A 23 -3.75 -14.57 -14.11
N ASN A 24 -2.72 -14.60 -14.96
CA ASN A 24 -2.28 -15.80 -15.67
C ASN A 24 -1.72 -16.89 -14.73
N ARG A 25 -1.55 -16.59 -13.43
CA ARG A 25 -1.09 -17.49 -12.37
C ARG A 25 -2.14 -17.68 -11.28
N LEU A 26 -3.39 -17.29 -11.55
CA LEU A 26 -4.48 -17.39 -10.59
C LEU A 26 -4.75 -18.85 -10.18
N ASP A 27 -4.59 -19.80 -11.11
CA ASP A 27 -4.72 -21.23 -10.81
C ASP A 27 -3.63 -21.75 -9.86
N ALA A 28 -2.39 -21.28 -9.99
CA ALA A 28 -1.33 -21.60 -9.04
C ALA A 28 -1.65 -21.05 -7.65
N ALA A 29 -2.20 -19.84 -7.56
CA ALA A 29 -2.66 -19.26 -6.29
C ALA A 29 -3.87 -20.01 -5.68
N ARG A 30 -4.78 -20.54 -6.51
CA ARG A 30 -5.86 -21.45 -6.06
C ARG A 30 -5.29 -22.76 -5.52
N GLY A 31 -4.33 -23.35 -6.23
CA GLY A 31 -3.59 -24.53 -5.81
C GLY A 31 -2.89 -24.31 -4.47
N ASN A 32 -2.25 -23.15 -4.29
CA ASN A 32 -1.59 -22.78 -3.05
C ASN A 32 -2.58 -22.70 -1.87
N ALA A 33 -3.74 -22.04 -2.05
CA ALA A 33 -4.79 -22.01 -1.02
C ALA A 33 -5.24 -23.43 -0.62
N LYS A 34 -5.44 -24.30 -1.62
CA LYS A 34 -5.83 -25.70 -1.41
C LYS A 34 -4.79 -26.50 -0.62
N LYS A 35 -3.48 -26.27 -0.83
CA LYS A 35 -2.39 -26.89 -0.04
C LYS A 35 -2.54 -26.60 1.47
N PHE A 36 -3.13 -25.46 1.84
CA PHE A 36 -3.42 -25.09 3.25
C PHE A 36 -4.86 -25.42 3.70
N GLY A 37 -5.64 -26.14 2.90
CA GLY A 37 -7.05 -26.42 3.19
C GLY A 37 -7.96 -25.18 3.13
N LEU A 38 -7.52 -24.11 2.45
CA LEU A 38 -8.24 -22.86 2.27
C LEU A 38 -8.92 -22.83 0.90
N LYS A 39 -9.85 -21.88 0.72
CA LYS A 39 -10.55 -21.65 -0.56
C LYS A 39 -9.99 -20.42 -1.27
N GLY A 40 -10.44 -20.18 -2.50
CA GLY A 40 -10.08 -18.98 -3.24
C GLY A 40 -8.63 -18.99 -3.71
N ALA A 41 -8.08 -17.80 -3.95
CA ALA A 41 -6.69 -17.63 -4.41
C ALA A 41 -5.81 -17.06 -3.28
N MET A 42 -4.84 -17.85 -2.84
CA MET A 42 -3.76 -17.44 -1.95
C MET A 42 -2.50 -17.21 -2.80
N PHE A 43 -2.24 -15.96 -3.17
CA PHE A 43 -1.04 -15.66 -3.94
C PHE A 43 0.22 -15.98 -3.12
N PRO A 44 1.26 -16.56 -3.75
CA PRO A 44 2.52 -16.85 -3.07
C PRO A 44 3.23 -15.58 -2.61
N TRP A 45 4.08 -15.71 -1.59
CA TRP A 45 4.92 -14.61 -1.11
C TRP A 45 5.99 -14.24 -2.15
N GLU A 46 6.75 -15.24 -2.59
CA GLU A 46 7.69 -15.13 -3.70
C GLU A 46 7.20 -15.96 -4.90
N SER A 47 7.18 -15.36 -6.08
CA SER A 47 6.54 -15.89 -7.27
C SER A 47 7.47 -15.75 -8.46
N ALA A 48 7.64 -16.82 -9.25
CA ALA A 48 8.48 -16.82 -10.45
C ALA A 48 7.69 -17.22 -11.71
N GLY A 49 8.26 -18.07 -12.56
CA GLY A 49 7.68 -18.50 -13.84
C GLY A 49 6.35 -19.23 -13.67
N SER A 50 6.32 -20.23 -12.78
CA SER A 50 5.17 -21.11 -12.48
C SER A 50 4.01 -20.38 -11.78
N GLY A 51 4.32 -19.40 -10.93
CA GLY A 51 3.36 -18.80 -10.01
C GLY A 51 3.11 -19.63 -8.75
N GLU A 52 3.86 -20.72 -8.55
CA GLU A 52 3.95 -21.40 -7.25
C GLU A 52 4.73 -20.56 -6.23
N ASP A 53 4.67 -20.96 -4.97
CA ASP A 53 5.44 -20.31 -3.90
C ASP A 53 6.90 -20.78 -3.95
N GLU A 54 7.78 -19.84 -4.29
CA GLU A 54 9.22 -20.04 -4.42
C GLU A 54 9.98 -19.50 -3.21
N THR A 55 9.28 -19.19 -2.10
CA THR A 55 9.94 -18.65 -0.91
C THR A 55 10.87 -19.71 -0.32
N PRO A 56 12.17 -19.40 -0.13
CA PRO A 56 13.12 -20.37 0.39
C PRO A 56 12.74 -20.76 1.82
N GLY A 57 12.99 -22.01 2.21
CA GLY A 57 12.73 -22.47 3.59
C GLY A 57 13.72 -21.91 4.61
N TRP A 58 14.89 -21.46 4.16
CA TRP A 58 16.01 -21.00 4.97
C TRP A 58 16.75 -19.86 4.28
N ALA A 59 17.22 -18.87 5.04
CA ALA A 59 18.06 -17.78 4.54
C ALA A 59 18.99 -17.24 5.65
N LYS A 60 19.97 -16.41 5.26
CA LYS A 60 20.81 -15.67 6.22
C LYS A 60 20.03 -14.49 6.81
N ASP A 61 20.08 -14.33 8.12
CA ASP A 61 19.50 -13.19 8.86
C ASP A 61 20.47 -11.98 8.87
N LEU A 62 20.04 -10.87 9.46
CA LEU A 62 20.80 -9.62 9.59
C LEU A 62 22.14 -9.78 10.32
N ASP A 63 22.32 -10.82 11.14
CA ASP A 63 23.58 -11.15 11.82
C ASP A 63 24.36 -12.27 11.11
N GLY A 64 23.98 -12.62 9.89
CA GLY A 64 24.63 -13.64 9.05
C GLY A 64 24.25 -15.09 9.38
N LYS A 65 23.46 -15.33 10.44
CA LYS A 65 23.08 -16.68 10.85
C LYS A 65 21.96 -17.24 9.97
N ILE A 66 21.98 -18.55 9.73
CA ILE A 66 20.92 -19.22 8.98
C ILE A 66 19.67 -19.36 9.86
N ILE A 67 18.55 -18.87 9.36
CA ILE A 67 17.24 -18.92 10.03
C ILE A 67 16.19 -19.53 9.11
N LYS A 68 15.13 -20.06 9.74
CA LYS A 68 13.94 -20.51 9.02
C LYS A 68 13.12 -19.31 8.55
N ILE A 69 12.64 -19.40 7.31
CA ILE A 69 11.77 -18.41 6.68
C ILE A 69 10.36 -18.97 6.62
N ASP A 70 9.42 -18.23 7.23
CA ASP A 70 8.01 -18.61 7.32
C ASP A 70 7.09 -17.65 6.55
N THR A 71 7.65 -16.71 5.79
CA THR A 71 6.90 -15.67 5.06
C THR A 71 5.96 -16.28 4.01
N GLY A 72 6.41 -17.26 3.21
CA GLY A 72 5.56 -18.01 2.28
C GLY A 72 4.37 -18.72 2.96
N LYS A 73 4.53 -19.13 4.22
CA LYS A 73 3.48 -19.83 4.98
C LYS A 73 2.55 -18.91 5.74
N MET A 74 3.01 -17.72 6.16
CA MET A 74 2.30 -16.89 7.15
C MET A 74 2.02 -15.46 6.69
N GLN A 75 2.71 -14.94 5.67
CA GLN A 75 2.62 -13.54 5.23
C GLN A 75 1.55 -13.36 4.15
N HIS A 76 0.30 -13.60 4.55
CA HIS A 76 -0.84 -13.71 3.63
C HIS A 76 -1.33 -12.39 3.04
N HIS A 77 -0.84 -11.25 3.54
CA HIS A 77 -1.32 -9.93 3.12
C HIS A 77 -1.09 -9.65 1.62
N ILE A 78 -0.11 -10.31 0.98
CA ILE A 78 0.14 -10.26 -0.46
C ILE A 78 -1.13 -10.48 -1.30
N THR A 79 -2.04 -11.33 -0.83
CA THR A 79 -3.30 -11.62 -1.51
C THR A 79 -4.24 -10.40 -1.53
N ALA A 80 -4.33 -9.65 -0.43
CA ALA A 80 -5.06 -8.38 -0.40
C ALA A 80 -4.32 -7.27 -1.16
N ASP A 81 -2.99 -7.28 -1.15
CA ASP A 81 -2.16 -6.30 -1.86
C ASP A 81 -2.32 -6.41 -3.38
N ILE A 82 -2.49 -7.63 -3.91
CA ILE A 82 -2.77 -7.86 -5.32
C ILE A 82 -4.19 -7.38 -5.67
N ALA A 83 -5.20 -7.67 -4.84
CA ALA A 83 -6.54 -7.10 -5.03
C ALA A 83 -6.49 -5.56 -5.02
N TYR A 84 -5.71 -4.96 -4.11
CA TYR A 84 -5.48 -3.52 -4.06
C TYR A 84 -4.85 -2.98 -5.33
N ALA A 85 -3.86 -3.68 -5.88
CA ALA A 85 -3.22 -3.35 -7.15
C ALA A 85 -4.20 -3.36 -8.34
N PHE A 86 -5.07 -4.37 -8.44
CA PHE A 86 -6.13 -4.42 -9.45
C PHE A 86 -7.13 -3.28 -9.31
N TYR A 87 -7.55 -2.98 -8.08
CA TYR A 87 -8.47 -1.88 -7.80
C TYR A 87 -7.86 -0.53 -8.15
N LEU A 88 -6.60 -0.31 -7.76
CA LEU A 88 -5.86 0.92 -8.06
C LEU A 88 -5.74 1.14 -9.56
N TYR A 89 -5.41 0.08 -10.33
CA TYR A 89 -5.36 0.15 -11.78
C TYR A 89 -6.71 0.54 -12.37
N TYR A 90 -7.78 -0.18 -12.03
CA TYR A 90 -9.11 0.10 -12.57
C TYR A 90 -9.57 1.52 -12.26
N ASN A 91 -9.36 2.01 -11.03
CA ASN A 91 -9.74 3.36 -10.63
C ASN A 91 -8.97 4.45 -11.40
N ALA A 92 -7.68 4.21 -11.69
CA ALA A 92 -6.85 5.17 -12.40
C ALA A 92 -7.06 5.15 -13.93
N THR A 93 -7.40 4.01 -14.53
CA THR A 93 -7.54 3.88 -15.99
C THR A 93 -8.98 3.91 -16.47
N HIS A 94 -9.93 3.44 -15.65
CA HIS A 94 -11.29 3.07 -16.05
C HIS A 94 -11.32 2.06 -17.21
N ASP A 95 -10.35 1.16 -17.27
CA ASP A 95 -10.34 0.07 -18.25
C ASP A 95 -11.39 -0.99 -17.88
N GLU A 96 -12.61 -0.80 -18.41
CA GLU A 96 -13.72 -1.74 -18.26
C GLU A 96 -13.42 -3.11 -18.88
N LYS A 97 -12.62 -3.17 -19.95
CA LYS A 97 -12.26 -4.43 -20.58
C LYS A 97 -11.37 -5.25 -19.63
N PHE A 98 -10.35 -4.62 -19.05
CA PHE A 98 -9.52 -5.26 -18.02
C PHE A 98 -10.33 -5.74 -16.81
N LEU A 99 -11.29 -4.94 -16.34
CA LEU A 99 -12.15 -5.33 -15.22
C LEU A 99 -13.01 -6.56 -15.56
N ARG A 100 -13.59 -6.61 -16.77
CA ARG A 100 -14.41 -7.72 -17.28
C ARG A 100 -13.59 -9.00 -17.47
N ASP A 101 -12.44 -8.88 -18.11
CA ASP A 101 -11.62 -10.03 -18.52
C ASP A 101 -10.83 -10.63 -17.35
N TYR A 102 -10.44 -9.81 -16.37
CA TYR A 102 -9.52 -10.22 -15.30
C TYR A 102 -9.97 -9.81 -13.90
N GLY A 103 -10.36 -8.55 -13.73
CA GLY A 103 -10.51 -7.94 -12.41
C GLY A 103 -11.58 -8.59 -11.53
N TYR A 104 -12.78 -8.82 -12.05
CA TYR A 104 -13.88 -9.41 -11.25
C TYR A 104 -13.50 -10.78 -10.66
N GLU A 105 -12.85 -11.63 -11.46
CA GLU A 105 -12.42 -12.96 -11.02
C GLU A 105 -11.40 -12.87 -9.88
N VAL A 106 -10.40 -11.99 -10.00
CA VAL A 106 -9.39 -11.78 -8.95
C VAL A 106 -10.02 -11.26 -7.66
N PHE A 107 -10.94 -10.28 -7.74
CA PHE A 107 -11.61 -9.78 -6.54
C PHE A 107 -12.40 -10.88 -5.82
N PHE A 108 -13.12 -11.72 -6.55
CA PHE A 108 -13.93 -12.78 -5.95
C PHE A 108 -13.06 -13.89 -5.36
N GLU A 109 -12.02 -14.34 -6.07
CA GLU A 109 -11.16 -15.41 -5.58
C GLU A 109 -10.31 -15.01 -4.38
N THR A 110 -9.80 -13.78 -4.36
CA THR A 110 -9.06 -13.29 -3.19
C THR A 110 -9.99 -13.02 -1.99
N ALA A 111 -11.24 -12.64 -2.21
CA ALA A 111 -12.24 -12.55 -1.14
C ALA A 111 -12.61 -13.91 -0.56
N ARG A 112 -12.74 -14.95 -1.40
CA ARG A 112 -12.92 -16.34 -0.93
C ARG A 112 -11.78 -16.81 -0.05
N PHE A 113 -10.55 -16.48 -0.43
CA PHE A 113 -9.38 -16.75 0.40
C PHE A 113 -9.55 -16.14 1.79
N TRP A 114 -9.78 -14.82 1.88
CA TRP A 114 -9.95 -14.16 3.17
C TRP A 114 -11.16 -14.69 3.96
N ALA A 115 -12.28 -14.98 3.30
CA ALA A 115 -13.47 -15.54 3.93
C ALA A 115 -13.21 -16.95 4.51
N SER A 116 -12.36 -17.75 3.87
CA SER A 116 -11.94 -19.06 4.38
C SER A 116 -10.83 -18.98 5.44
N ARG A 117 -10.03 -17.90 5.42
CA ARG A 117 -8.86 -17.70 6.28
C ARG A 117 -9.21 -17.16 7.66
N VAL A 118 -10.28 -16.38 7.77
CA VAL A 118 -10.76 -15.85 9.07
C VAL A 118 -11.30 -16.96 9.96
N LYS A 119 -11.16 -16.79 11.28
CA LYS A 119 -11.81 -17.63 12.28
C LYS A 119 -12.77 -16.80 13.11
N TYR A 120 -13.99 -17.31 13.32
CA TYR A 120 -14.97 -16.63 14.17
C TYR A 120 -14.73 -16.95 15.65
N ASN A 121 -14.36 -15.94 16.42
CA ASN A 121 -14.25 -16.04 17.87
C ASN A 121 -15.63 -15.82 18.50
N LYS A 122 -16.29 -16.92 18.92
CA LYS A 122 -17.64 -16.88 19.52
C LYS A 122 -17.69 -16.03 20.80
N LYS A 123 -16.64 -16.06 21.63
CA LYS A 123 -16.58 -15.33 22.91
C LYS A 123 -16.51 -13.82 22.66
N LYS A 124 -15.66 -13.38 21.74
CA LYS A 124 -15.51 -11.96 21.39
C LYS A 124 -16.57 -11.46 20.39
N LYS A 125 -17.30 -12.38 19.74
CA LYS A 125 -18.21 -12.12 18.60
C LYS A 125 -17.51 -11.35 17.46
N LYS A 126 -16.27 -11.72 17.16
CA LYS A 126 -15.42 -11.10 16.12
C LYS A 126 -14.79 -12.14 15.21
N TYR A 127 -14.41 -11.71 14.01
CA TYR A 127 -13.54 -12.50 13.13
C TYR A 127 -12.08 -12.12 13.36
N GLU A 128 -11.23 -13.12 13.50
CA GLU A 128 -9.80 -12.99 13.78
C GLU A 128 -8.97 -13.65 12.66
N ILE A 129 -7.79 -13.10 12.41
CA ILE A 129 -6.78 -13.70 11.53
C ILE A 129 -5.53 -13.92 12.37
N ASN A 130 -5.35 -15.18 12.76
CA ASN A 130 -4.32 -15.60 13.72
C ASN A 130 -3.16 -16.32 13.03
N ASN A 131 -1.99 -16.34 13.67
CA ASN A 131 -0.75 -16.94 13.18
C ASN A 131 -0.33 -16.40 11.79
N VAL A 132 -0.02 -15.11 11.73
CA VAL A 132 0.41 -14.41 10.52
C VAL A 132 1.73 -13.66 10.73
N ILE A 133 2.32 -13.24 9.62
CA ILE A 133 3.38 -12.23 9.56
C ILE A 133 2.77 -10.99 8.87
N GLY A 134 2.92 -9.81 9.48
CA GLY A 134 2.56 -8.53 8.85
C GLY A 134 3.68 -8.00 7.95
N PRO A 135 3.59 -6.77 7.42
CA PRO A 135 4.72 -6.13 6.74
C PRO A 135 5.99 -6.06 7.61
N ASP A 136 5.84 -5.99 8.94
CA ASP A 136 6.95 -6.14 9.87
C ASP A 136 7.31 -7.61 10.11
N GLU A 137 8.39 -8.05 9.46
CA GLU A 137 8.85 -9.44 9.51
C GLU A 137 9.66 -9.80 10.77
N PHE A 138 9.95 -8.85 11.66
CA PHE A 138 10.53 -9.17 12.97
C PHE A 138 9.54 -9.92 13.87
N HIS A 139 8.25 -9.77 13.61
CA HIS A 139 7.19 -10.34 14.43
C HIS A 139 6.46 -11.47 13.71
N LYS A 140 6.87 -12.71 14.00
CA LYS A 140 6.32 -13.93 13.40
C LYS A 140 5.23 -14.56 14.27
N GLY A 141 4.27 -15.23 13.62
CA GLY A 141 3.21 -15.98 14.30
C GLY A 141 2.28 -15.12 15.15
N VAL A 142 2.10 -13.85 14.78
CA VAL A 142 1.25 -12.91 15.55
C VAL A 142 -0.22 -13.07 15.20
N ASN A 143 -1.09 -12.54 16.08
CA ASN A 143 -2.53 -12.58 15.91
C ASN A 143 -3.08 -11.19 15.63
N ASN A 144 -4.08 -11.12 14.73
CA ASN A 144 -4.80 -9.89 14.40
C ASN A 144 -3.88 -8.72 14.01
N ASN A 145 -2.86 -8.99 13.18
CA ASN A 145 -2.04 -7.91 12.63
C ASN A 145 -2.93 -6.86 11.95
N ALA A 146 -2.80 -5.60 12.36
CA ALA A 146 -3.72 -4.54 11.97
C ALA A 146 -3.71 -4.30 10.46
N TYR A 147 -2.54 -4.32 9.83
CA TYR A 147 -2.42 -4.21 8.36
C TYR A 147 -3.17 -5.35 7.67
N THR A 148 -2.87 -6.60 8.05
CA THR A 148 -3.48 -7.80 7.47
C THR A 148 -5.00 -7.81 7.63
N ASN A 149 -5.49 -7.58 8.85
CA ASN A 149 -6.93 -7.53 9.14
C ASN A 149 -7.64 -6.45 8.32
N MET A 150 -7.06 -5.25 8.25
CA MET A 150 -7.67 -4.15 7.50
C MET A 150 -7.64 -4.36 5.99
N MET A 151 -6.55 -4.90 5.45
CA MET A 151 -6.44 -5.21 4.02
C MET A 151 -7.38 -6.36 3.63
N ALA A 152 -7.53 -7.38 4.48
CA ALA A 152 -8.52 -8.45 4.30
C ALA A 152 -9.96 -7.90 4.32
N LYS A 153 -10.28 -7.08 5.32
CA LYS A 153 -11.57 -6.38 5.42
C LYS A 153 -11.85 -5.53 4.18
N TRP A 154 -10.87 -4.74 3.75
CA TRP A 154 -10.98 -3.91 2.56
C TRP A 154 -11.24 -4.77 1.32
N ASN A 155 -10.51 -5.88 1.14
CA ASN A 155 -10.69 -6.75 -0.02
C ASN A 155 -12.09 -7.38 -0.06
N LEU A 156 -12.58 -7.91 1.07
CA LEU A 156 -13.93 -8.46 1.18
C LEU A 156 -15.02 -7.43 0.81
N LEU A 157 -14.87 -6.17 1.25
CA LEU A 157 -15.81 -5.09 0.91
C LEU A 157 -15.74 -4.71 -0.57
N ILE A 158 -14.54 -4.66 -1.15
CA ILE A 158 -14.36 -4.38 -2.57
C ILE A 158 -14.97 -5.49 -3.42
N ALA A 159 -14.73 -6.76 -3.09
CA ALA A 159 -15.33 -7.88 -3.79
C ALA A 159 -16.86 -7.86 -3.71
N TYR A 160 -17.44 -7.55 -2.53
CA TYR A 160 -18.88 -7.34 -2.39
C TYR A 160 -19.37 -6.21 -3.30
N ASN A 161 -18.71 -5.05 -3.29
CA ASN A 161 -19.10 -3.90 -4.12
C ASN A 161 -18.99 -4.23 -5.62
N MET A 162 -17.94 -4.92 -6.04
CA MET A 162 -17.75 -5.36 -7.42
C MET A 162 -18.80 -6.38 -7.84
N PHE A 163 -19.22 -7.27 -6.95
CA PHE A 163 -20.33 -8.18 -7.18
C PHE A 163 -21.65 -7.42 -7.36
N GLN A 164 -21.96 -6.43 -6.52
CA GLN A 164 -23.16 -5.60 -6.70
C GLN A 164 -23.11 -4.80 -8.01
N LYS A 165 -21.94 -4.28 -8.36
CA LYS A 165 -21.73 -3.54 -9.60
C LYS A 165 -22.02 -4.42 -10.82
N ILE A 166 -21.34 -5.56 -10.97
CA ILE A 166 -21.53 -6.46 -12.12
C ILE A 166 -22.94 -7.04 -12.16
N LYS A 167 -23.55 -7.33 -11.01
CA LYS A 167 -24.94 -7.80 -10.93
C LYS A 167 -25.91 -6.79 -11.55
N LYS A 168 -25.68 -5.48 -11.32
CA LYS A 168 -26.51 -4.41 -11.86
C LYS A 168 -26.19 -4.09 -13.31
N SER A 169 -24.92 -4.01 -13.67
CA SER A 169 -24.50 -3.52 -15.00
C SER A 169 -24.45 -4.62 -16.06
N GLU A 170 -24.06 -5.85 -15.69
CA GLU A 170 -23.74 -6.92 -16.65
C GLU A 170 -24.13 -8.32 -16.11
N PRO A 171 -25.42 -8.60 -15.88
CA PRO A 171 -25.89 -9.85 -15.28
C PRO A 171 -25.52 -11.11 -16.10
N GLY A 172 -25.40 -10.98 -17.42
CA GLY A 172 -24.93 -12.06 -18.29
C GLY A 172 -23.47 -12.45 -18.03
N LEU A 173 -22.59 -11.46 -17.84
CA LEU A 173 -21.19 -11.70 -17.49
C LEU A 173 -21.09 -12.32 -16.09
N LEU A 174 -21.87 -11.83 -15.13
CA LEU A 174 -21.92 -12.41 -13.78
C LEU A 174 -22.31 -13.89 -13.82
N ARG A 175 -23.32 -14.29 -14.60
CA ARG A 175 -23.71 -15.71 -14.74
C ARG A 175 -22.56 -16.57 -15.28
N LYS A 176 -21.84 -16.09 -16.29
CA LYS A 176 -20.67 -16.80 -16.84
C LYS A 176 -19.56 -16.93 -15.79
N LEU A 177 -19.26 -15.86 -15.06
CA LEU A 177 -18.24 -15.87 -14.03
C LEU A 177 -18.61 -16.78 -12.86
N VAL A 178 -19.84 -16.69 -12.35
CA VAL A 178 -20.38 -17.57 -11.31
C VAL A 178 -20.24 -19.03 -11.70
N LYS A 179 -20.57 -19.39 -12.95
CA LYS A 179 -20.35 -20.75 -13.46
C LYS A 179 -18.86 -21.11 -13.54
N LYS A 180 -18.02 -20.22 -14.09
CA LYS A 180 -16.58 -20.46 -14.28
C LYS A 180 -15.84 -20.77 -12.98
N ILE A 181 -16.10 -19.99 -11.94
CA ILE A 181 -15.41 -20.13 -10.65
C ILE A 181 -16.25 -20.84 -9.59
N GLU A 182 -17.40 -21.38 -9.96
CA GLU A 182 -18.35 -22.05 -9.06
C GLU A 182 -18.74 -21.19 -7.84
N LEU A 183 -19.00 -19.89 -8.08
CA LEU A 183 -19.36 -18.94 -7.03
C LEU A 183 -20.82 -19.14 -6.60
N SER A 184 -21.05 -19.35 -5.31
CA SER A 184 -22.40 -19.29 -4.76
C SER A 184 -22.86 -17.84 -4.66
N TYR A 185 -24.10 -17.56 -5.11
CA TYR A 185 -24.74 -16.26 -4.97
C TYR A 185 -24.92 -15.79 -3.52
N LYS A 186 -24.70 -16.67 -2.52
CA LYS A 186 -24.74 -16.33 -1.09
C LYS A 186 -23.40 -15.79 -0.56
N GLU A 187 -22.27 -16.18 -1.17
CA GLU A 187 -20.93 -15.80 -0.69
C GLU A 187 -20.71 -14.28 -0.54
N PRO A 188 -21.20 -13.41 -1.46
CA PRO A 188 -21.02 -11.96 -1.29
C PRO A 188 -21.64 -11.39 -0.01
N ALA A 189 -22.79 -11.94 0.43
CA ALA A 189 -23.41 -11.53 1.68
C ALA A 189 -22.53 -11.91 2.88
N ASP A 190 -21.92 -13.11 2.84
CA ASP A 190 -20.97 -13.56 3.85
C ASP A 190 -19.71 -12.70 3.86
N TRP A 191 -19.16 -12.30 2.70
CA TRP A 191 -18.01 -11.40 2.63
C TRP A 191 -18.27 -10.09 3.36
N LYS A 192 -19.43 -9.46 3.12
CA LYS A 192 -19.84 -8.23 3.82
C LYS A 192 -20.00 -8.46 5.31
N LYS A 193 -20.64 -9.56 5.72
CA LYS A 193 -20.82 -9.92 7.14
C LYS A 193 -19.47 -10.11 7.84
N ILE A 194 -18.57 -10.90 7.26
CA ILE A 194 -17.21 -11.13 7.79
C ILE A 194 -16.47 -9.81 7.92
N ALA A 195 -16.43 -9.00 6.86
CA ALA A 195 -15.75 -7.71 6.86
C ALA A 195 -16.25 -6.77 7.97
N SER A 196 -17.55 -6.77 8.25
CA SER A 196 -18.13 -5.97 9.34
C SER A 196 -17.69 -6.44 10.74
N GLY A 197 -17.35 -7.72 10.89
CA GLY A 197 -16.95 -8.33 12.15
C GLY A 197 -15.44 -8.51 12.37
N ILE A 198 -14.59 -8.20 11.38
CA ILE A 198 -13.13 -8.23 11.54
C ILE A 198 -12.69 -7.22 12.60
N TYR A 199 -11.87 -7.68 13.53
CA TYR A 199 -11.38 -6.93 14.69
C TYR A 199 -10.11 -6.12 14.38
N ILE A 200 -10.02 -4.92 14.98
CA ILE A 200 -8.81 -4.08 15.02
C ILE A 200 -8.76 -3.46 16.42
N ASN A 201 -7.59 -3.52 17.05
CA ASN A 201 -7.40 -2.87 18.33
C ASN A 201 -6.87 -1.44 18.14
N MET A 202 -7.58 -0.45 18.68
CA MET A 202 -7.15 0.93 18.69
C MET A 202 -7.44 1.53 20.06
N ASP A 203 -6.43 2.16 20.67
CA ASP A 203 -6.55 2.72 22.02
C ASP A 203 -7.29 4.08 22.02
N LYS A 204 -7.51 4.63 23.21
CA LYS A 204 -8.19 5.93 23.39
C LYS A 204 -7.43 7.11 22.77
N ARG A 205 -6.13 6.98 22.54
CA ARG A 205 -5.28 7.98 21.86
C ARG A 205 -5.35 7.85 20.33
N GLN A 206 -6.16 6.92 19.82
CA GLN A 206 -6.26 6.54 18.41
C GLN A 206 -4.99 5.86 17.87
N ILE A 207 -4.17 5.27 18.75
CA ILE A 207 -3.01 4.47 18.33
C ILE A 207 -3.52 3.04 18.07
N ILE A 208 -3.32 2.56 16.86
CA ILE A 208 -3.68 1.22 16.41
C ILE A 208 -2.59 0.28 16.92
N GLU A 209 -2.97 -0.79 17.62
CA GLU A 209 -2.01 -1.83 18.03
C GLU A 209 -1.61 -2.65 16.78
N GLN A 210 -0.30 -2.85 16.56
CA GLN A 210 0.18 -3.52 15.35
C GLN A 210 -0.31 -4.97 15.23
N PHE A 211 -0.42 -5.67 16.37
CA PHE A 211 -1.01 -7.00 16.52
C PHE A 211 -1.32 -7.23 17.99
N ASP A 212 -2.12 -8.25 18.31
CA ASP A 212 -2.54 -8.52 19.70
C ASP A 212 -1.34 -8.67 20.64
N GLY A 213 -1.23 -7.78 21.63
CA GLY A 213 -0.19 -7.82 22.65
C GLY A 213 1.11 -7.10 22.32
N TYR A 214 1.22 -6.45 21.16
CA TYR A 214 2.35 -5.60 20.81
C TYR A 214 2.63 -4.51 21.86
N PHE A 215 1.58 -3.89 22.41
CA PHE A 215 1.76 -2.84 23.43
C PHE A 215 2.42 -3.34 24.72
N ARG A 216 2.36 -4.65 25.00
CA ARG A 216 2.98 -5.29 26.18
C ARG A 216 4.43 -5.73 25.93
N LYS A 217 4.93 -5.67 24.70
CA LYS A 217 6.33 -6.02 24.40
C LYS A 217 7.30 -5.00 25.01
N LYS A 218 8.56 -5.42 25.21
CA LYS A 218 9.60 -4.58 25.80
C LYS A 218 9.86 -3.36 24.91
N ARG A 219 9.59 -2.16 25.43
CA ARG A 219 9.97 -0.91 24.76
C ARG A 219 11.45 -0.65 24.96
N ILE A 220 12.19 -0.50 23.86
CA ILE A 220 13.59 -0.09 23.87
C ILE A 220 13.68 1.25 23.11
N PRO A 221 14.12 2.35 23.75
CA PRO A 221 14.27 3.63 23.07
C PRO A 221 15.34 3.57 21.98
N ILE A 222 15.05 4.16 20.82
CA ILE A 222 16.06 4.51 19.81
C ILE A 222 16.61 5.88 20.21
N SER A 223 17.91 5.94 20.53
CA SER A 223 18.59 7.17 20.97
C SER A 223 19.56 7.72 19.92
N ASP A 224 19.99 6.89 18.96
CA ASP A 224 21.11 7.18 18.09
C ASP A 224 20.77 6.85 16.64
N TRP A 225 21.28 7.66 15.72
CA TRP A 225 21.12 7.51 14.27
C TRP A 225 22.47 7.67 13.59
N ASP A 226 22.69 6.93 12.51
CA ASP A 226 23.88 7.11 11.67
C ASP A 226 23.76 8.33 10.75
N GLU A 227 24.80 8.56 9.93
CA GLU A 227 24.85 9.64 8.95
C GLU A 227 23.74 9.58 7.87
N ASN A 228 23.11 8.42 7.70
CA ASN A 228 22.02 8.18 6.77
C ASN A 228 20.64 8.27 7.45
N TYR A 229 20.60 8.72 8.70
CA TYR A 229 19.40 8.80 9.55
C TYR A 229 18.75 7.43 9.82
N LEU A 230 19.53 6.35 9.77
CA LEU A 230 19.06 5.03 10.17
C LEU A 230 19.31 4.81 11.67
N PRO A 231 18.32 4.28 12.41
CA PRO A 231 18.48 3.91 13.81
C PRO A 231 19.65 2.96 14.07
N VAL A 232 20.51 3.33 15.01
CA VAL A 232 21.57 2.47 15.52
C VAL A 232 21.02 1.65 16.69
N VAL A 233 21.16 0.32 16.60
CA VAL A 233 20.78 -0.60 17.68
C VAL A 233 22.01 -0.83 18.56
N ARG A 234 21.85 -0.69 19.88
CA ARG A 234 22.93 -0.91 20.86
C ARG A 234 23.46 -2.35 20.78
N GLU A 235 24.77 -2.53 20.97
CA GLU A 235 25.49 -3.80 20.76
C GLU A 235 24.90 -5.03 21.46
N LYS A 236 24.24 -4.86 22.60
CA LYS A 236 23.68 -5.97 23.39
C LYS A 236 22.37 -6.54 22.85
N ILE A 237 21.79 -5.98 21.79
CA ILE A 237 20.52 -6.43 21.21
C ILE A 237 20.79 -6.95 19.81
N THR A 238 20.44 -8.21 19.58
CA THR A 238 20.63 -8.91 18.31
C THR A 238 19.30 -9.09 17.57
N PRO A 239 19.31 -9.45 16.28
CA PRO A 239 18.09 -9.72 15.52
C PRO A 239 17.14 -10.74 16.16
N ARG A 240 17.68 -11.70 16.92
CA ARG A 240 16.92 -12.71 17.67
C ARG A 240 16.05 -12.11 18.77
N ASP A 241 16.45 -10.96 19.30
CA ASP A 241 15.73 -10.29 20.39
C ASP A 241 14.56 -9.45 19.86
N TYR A 242 14.57 -9.07 18.58
CA TYR A 242 13.62 -8.09 18.02
C TYR A 242 12.17 -8.50 18.24
N GLN A 243 11.84 -9.78 18.04
CA GLN A 243 10.48 -10.31 18.23
C GLN A 243 9.95 -10.13 19.67
N ALA A 244 10.82 -9.98 20.68
CA ALA A 244 10.42 -9.75 22.08
C ALA A 244 10.24 -8.26 22.42
N THR A 245 10.62 -7.37 21.51
CA THR A 245 10.63 -5.91 21.71
C THR A 245 9.53 -5.22 20.92
N GLN A 246 9.46 -3.89 21.02
CA GLN A 246 8.62 -3.08 20.13
C GLN A 246 9.33 -2.66 18.83
N PHE A 247 10.53 -3.18 18.52
CA PHE A 247 11.21 -2.83 17.27
C PHE A 247 10.45 -3.34 16.05
N VAL A 248 10.35 -2.49 15.04
CA VAL A 248 9.62 -2.76 13.79
C VAL A 248 10.62 -2.69 12.63
N LYS A 249 10.62 -3.69 11.74
CA LYS A 249 11.52 -3.72 10.57
C LYS A 249 11.25 -2.56 9.61
N GLN A 250 9.97 -2.38 9.28
CA GLN A 250 9.50 -1.46 8.25
C GLN A 250 8.06 -1.00 8.52
N ALA A 251 7.53 -0.07 7.72
CA ALA A 251 6.16 0.40 7.87
C ALA A 251 5.14 -0.76 7.84
N ASP A 252 4.38 -0.93 8.94
CA ASP A 252 3.28 -1.89 9.10
C ASP A 252 1.96 -1.15 9.30
N VAL A 253 1.69 -0.65 10.52
CA VAL A 253 0.55 0.25 10.76
C VAL A 253 0.66 1.52 9.91
N VAL A 254 1.86 2.07 9.77
CA VAL A 254 2.09 3.25 8.92
C VAL A 254 1.81 2.95 7.44
N MET A 255 2.04 1.71 7.00
CA MET A 255 1.70 1.29 5.65
C MET A 255 0.18 1.18 5.45
N LEU A 256 -0.55 0.69 6.45
CA LEU A 256 -2.02 0.69 6.45
C LEU A 256 -2.58 2.11 6.31
N LEU A 257 -2.04 3.07 7.07
CA LEU A 257 -2.46 4.48 7.01
C LEU A 257 -2.18 5.12 5.65
N TYR A 258 -1.14 4.67 4.96
CA TYR A 258 -0.79 5.13 3.62
C TYR A 258 -1.72 4.56 2.54
N LEU A 259 -1.93 3.23 2.52
CA LEU A 259 -2.75 2.59 1.49
C LEU A 259 -4.23 2.88 1.64
N LEU A 260 -4.75 2.81 2.87
CA LEU A 260 -6.16 3.06 3.18
C LEU A 260 -6.37 4.47 3.77
N SER A 261 -5.68 5.46 3.18
CA SER A 261 -5.61 6.84 3.66
C SER A 261 -6.98 7.50 3.87
N ASP A 262 -7.99 7.17 3.06
CA ASP A 262 -9.35 7.72 3.17
C ASP A 262 -10.13 7.21 4.40
N VAL A 263 -9.66 6.14 5.05
CA VAL A 263 -10.32 5.55 6.22
C VAL A 263 -9.95 6.27 7.52
N PHE A 264 -8.77 6.91 7.56
CA PHE A 264 -8.20 7.43 8.79
C PHE A 264 -8.18 8.95 8.82
N SER A 265 -8.57 9.52 9.97
CA SER A 265 -8.46 10.96 10.22
C SER A 265 -6.99 11.40 10.28
N LEU A 266 -6.73 12.68 10.03
CA LEU A 266 -5.38 13.25 10.18
C LEU A 266 -4.83 13.08 11.60
N LYS A 267 -5.68 13.20 12.62
CA LYS A 267 -5.32 12.95 14.03
C LYS A 267 -4.82 11.52 14.22
N THR A 268 -5.57 10.54 13.73
CA THR A 268 -5.18 9.12 13.78
C THR A 268 -3.85 8.89 13.07
N LYS A 269 -3.66 9.46 11.88
CA LYS A 269 -2.40 9.36 11.13
C LYS A 269 -1.22 9.90 11.93
N LYS A 270 -1.36 11.10 12.49
CA LYS A 270 -0.31 11.75 13.29
C LYS A 270 0.06 10.95 14.53
N CYS A 271 -0.93 10.53 15.32
CA CYS A 271 -0.69 9.76 16.55
C CYS A 271 0.05 8.44 16.27
N ASN A 272 -0.32 7.72 15.21
CA ASN A 272 0.34 6.47 14.85
C ASN A 272 1.72 6.70 14.23
N TYR A 273 1.87 7.69 13.36
CA TYR A 273 3.17 8.03 12.78
C TYR A 273 4.21 8.30 13.88
N GLU A 274 3.90 9.19 14.84
CA GLU A 274 4.81 9.51 15.95
C GLU A 274 5.09 8.30 16.85
N TYR A 275 4.10 7.43 17.05
CA TYR A 275 4.26 6.23 17.84
C TYR A 275 5.21 5.22 17.17
N TYR A 276 5.02 4.95 15.88
CA TYR A 276 5.75 3.89 15.17
C TYR A 276 7.11 4.34 14.61
N ILE A 277 7.29 5.62 14.27
CA ILE A 277 8.61 6.12 13.84
C ILE A 277 9.66 5.97 14.95
N ALA A 278 9.28 6.18 16.21
CA ALA A 278 10.14 6.00 17.38
C ALA A 278 10.48 4.52 17.70
N ARG A 279 10.01 3.58 16.86
CA ARG A 279 10.12 2.12 17.04
C ARG A 279 10.62 1.41 15.80
N THR A 280 10.70 2.09 14.66
CA THR A 280 11.05 1.46 13.39
C THR A 280 12.55 1.54 13.15
N LEU A 281 13.18 0.40 12.89
CA LEU A 281 14.63 0.32 12.64
C LEU A 281 15.03 0.52 11.18
N HIS A 282 14.05 0.60 10.27
CA HIS A 282 14.27 0.77 8.84
C HIS A 282 15.25 -0.26 8.22
N LYS A 283 15.22 -1.51 8.74
CA LYS A 283 16.05 -2.64 8.25
C LYS A 283 15.49 -3.28 6.96
N SER A 284 14.89 -2.44 6.13
CA SER A 284 14.31 -2.77 4.84
C SER A 284 14.21 -1.49 4.03
N SER A 285 14.67 -1.55 2.78
CA SER A 285 14.63 -0.41 1.85
C SER A 285 13.18 0.04 1.54
N LEU A 286 12.18 -0.79 1.82
CA LEU A 286 10.76 -0.46 1.68
C LEU A 286 10.27 0.54 2.73
N SER A 287 11.00 0.70 3.84
CA SER A 287 10.52 1.44 5.01
C SER A 287 10.50 2.96 4.79
N LEU A 288 11.66 3.54 4.46
CA LEU A 288 11.84 4.99 4.41
C LEU A 288 10.92 5.70 3.42
N PRO A 289 10.65 5.19 2.21
CA PRO A 289 9.71 5.84 1.31
C PRO A 289 8.31 6.03 1.91
N ILE A 290 7.80 5.02 2.63
CA ILE A 290 6.46 5.07 3.22
C ILE A 290 6.43 6.07 4.38
N TYR A 291 7.47 6.06 5.23
CA TYR A 291 7.62 7.05 6.28
C TYR A 291 7.77 8.46 5.74
N ALA A 292 8.49 8.67 4.63
CA ALA A 292 8.63 9.98 3.99
C ALA A 292 7.27 10.52 3.51
N VAL A 293 6.45 9.69 2.85
CA VAL A 293 5.10 10.14 2.42
C VAL A 293 4.21 10.44 3.63
N MET A 294 4.24 9.60 4.64
CA MET A 294 3.43 9.81 5.84
C MET A 294 3.87 11.03 6.64
N ALA A 295 5.18 11.30 6.70
CA ALA A 295 5.75 12.50 7.30
C ALA A 295 5.23 13.78 6.62
N ILE A 296 5.13 13.78 5.28
CA ILE A 296 4.50 14.88 4.52
C ILE A 296 3.03 15.05 4.93
N ASP A 297 2.28 13.95 5.01
CA ASP A 297 0.86 13.96 5.37
C ASP A 297 0.60 14.52 6.78
N VAL A 298 1.49 14.25 7.73
CA VAL A 298 1.37 14.72 9.12
C VAL A 298 2.15 16.01 9.40
N MET A 299 2.69 16.64 8.35
CA MET A 299 3.41 17.93 8.37
C MET A 299 4.78 17.90 9.05
N ASP A 300 5.39 16.71 9.16
CA ASP A 300 6.74 16.50 9.64
C ASP A 300 7.75 16.58 8.49
N ARG A 301 7.94 17.80 8.00
CA ARG A 301 8.64 18.06 6.74
C ARG A 301 10.14 17.79 6.79
N GLY A 302 10.77 17.99 7.96
CA GLY A 302 12.21 17.75 8.13
C GLY A 302 12.55 16.28 7.92
N ARG A 303 11.90 15.39 8.69
CA ARG A 303 12.07 13.93 8.52
C ARG A 303 11.62 13.46 7.14
N ALA A 304 10.55 14.05 6.57
CA ALA A 304 10.12 13.72 5.21
C ALA A 304 11.24 13.89 4.17
N TYR A 305 11.96 15.02 4.21
CA TYR A 305 13.03 15.31 3.25
C TYR A 305 14.27 14.44 3.50
N GLN A 306 14.63 14.22 4.77
CA GLN A 306 15.72 13.31 5.15
C GLN A 306 15.45 11.89 4.64
N PHE A 307 14.29 11.31 4.99
CA PHE A 307 13.91 9.96 4.55
C PHE A 307 13.83 9.84 3.03
N PHE A 308 13.38 10.89 2.33
CA PHE A 308 13.37 10.92 0.88
C PHE A 308 14.78 10.85 0.29
N ASN A 309 15.72 11.66 0.80
CA ASN A 309 17.10 11.66 0.32
C ASN A 309 17.81 10.35 0.60
N THR A 310 17.62 9.77 1.79
CA THR A 310 18.17 8.45 2.12
C THR A 310 17.60 7.39 1.18
N ALA A 311 16.28 7.38 0.92
CA ALA A 311 15.67 6.45 -0.03
C ALA A 311 16.17 6.62 -1.48
N LEU A 312 16.40 7.86 -1.94
CA LEU A 312 16.96 8.13 -3.27
C LEU A 312 18.39 7.62 -3.44
N ARG A 313 19.16 7.61 -2.35
CA ARG A 313 20.57 7.23 -2.33
C ARG A 313 20.80 5.77 -1.92
N ALA A 314 19.75 5.00 -1.65
CA ALA A 314 19.85 3.64 -1.11
C ALA A 314 20.86 2.78 -1.86
N ASP A 315 20.76 2.70 -3.19
CA ASP A 315 21.67 1.93 -4.03
C ASP A 315 22.99 2.67 -4.33
N ILE A 316 22.90 3.95 -4.73
CA ILE A 316 24.06 4.77 -5.16
C ILE A 316 25.09 4.95 -4.03
N SER A 317 24.62 5.06 -2.79
CA SER A 317 25.46 5.18 -1.60
C SER A 317 25.58 3.87 -0.81
N ASN A 318 25.10 2.75 -1.36
CA ASN A 318 25.15 1.42 -0.72
C ASN A 318 24.68 1.42 0.75
N ILE A 319 23.59 2.12 1.05
CA ILE A 319 23.14 2.41 2.43
C ILE A 319 22.82 1.13 3.22
N HIS A 320 22.37 0.08 2.53
CA HIS A 320 22.06 -1.21 3.12
C HIS A 320 23.21 -2.23 3.06
N ASN A 321 24.39 -1.84 2.54
CA ASN A 321 25.58 -2.68 2.38
C ASN A 321 25.39 -3.96 1.55
N ASN A 322 24.43 -3.95 0.61
CA ASN A 322 24.07 -5.11 -0.21
C ASN A 322 23.68 -4.73 -1.66
N THR A 323 24.03 -3.54 -2.16
CA THR A 323 23.74 -3.14 -3.55
C THR A 323 24.36 -4.10 -4.58
N ASN A 324 25.45 -4.77 -4.23
CA ASN A 324 26.08 -5.80 -5.07
C ASN A 324 25.19 -7.03 -5.31
N GLU A 325 24.16 -7.26 -4.48
CA GLU A 325 23.17 -8.33 -4.67
C GLU A 325 22.05 -7.94 -5.66
N GLY A 326 21.94 -6.65 -5.98
CA GLY A 326 20.95 -6.11 -6.91
C GLY A 326 20.37 -4.78 -6.45
N ILE A 327 19.65 -4.11 -7.36
CA ILE A 327 18.99 -2.85 -7.06
C ILE A 327 17.79 -3.04 -6.11
N HIS A 328 17.57 -2.09 -5.21
CA HIS A 328 16.39 -2.06 -4.36
C HIS A 328 15.17 -1.51 -5.13
N ALA A 329 14.65 -2.28 -6.09
CA ALA A 329 13.58 -1.85 -7.00
C ALA A 329 12.33 -1.31 -6.27
N ALA A 330 11.94 -1.91 -5.15
CA ALA A 330 10.83 -1.41 -4.33
C ALA A 330 11.12 -0.02 -3.73
N CYS A 331 12.37 0.25 -3.32
CA CYS A 331 12.79 1.56 -2.83
C CYS A 331 12.72 2.61 -3.94
N ILE A 332 13.17 2.28 -5.15
CA ILE A 332 13.10 3.17 -6.32
C ILE A 332 11.63 3.56 -6.63
N GLY A 333 10.74 2.57 -6.69
CA GLY A 333 9.30 2.81 -6.87
C GLY A 333 8.69 3.61 -5.70
N GLY A 334 9.17 3.37 -4.48
CA GLY A 334 8.82 4.13 -3.30
C GLY A 334 9.23 5.60 -3.39
N ALA A 335 10.48 5.89 -3.75
CA ALA A 335 11.01 7.24 -3.90
C ALA A 335 10.22 8.05 -4.94
N TRP A 336 9.86 7.43 -6.08
CA TRP A 336 8.95 8.06 -7.03
C TRP A 336 7.59 8.43 -6.41
N GLN A 337 7.03 7.55 -5.57
CA GLN A 337 5.79 7.85 -4.85
C GLN A 337 5.96 8.98 -3.84
N VAL A 338 7.11 9.12 -3.17
CA VAL A 338 7.38 10.26 -2.28
C VAL A 338 7.35 11.58 -3.06
N LEU A 339 8.02 11.63 -4.21
CA LEU A 339 8.01 12.81 -5.06
C LEU A 339 6.60 13.17 -5.55
N ILE A 340 5.90 12.21 -6.15
CA ILE A 340 4.64 12.46 -6.85
C ILE A 340 3.45 12.52 -5.88
N ARG A 341 3.31 11.53 -5.00
CA ARG A 341 2.17 11.44 -4.08
C ARG A 341 2.35 12.22 -2.79
N GLY A 342 3.60 12.38 -2.35
CA GLY A 342 3.97 13.21 -1.22
C GLY A 342 4.12 14.68 -1.63
N PHE A 343 5.30 15.07 -2.11
CA PHE A 343 5.65 16.48 -2.33
C PHE A 343 4.78 17.17 -3.39
N CYS A 344 4.53 16.53 -4.53
CA CYS A 344 3.62 17.07 -5.54
C CYS A 344 2.13 16.93 -5.15
N GLY A 345 1.84 16.22 -4.05
CA GLY A 345 0.51 16.11 -3.47
C GLY A 345 -0.51 15.42 -4.35
N ILE A 346 -0.08 14.51 -5.24
CA ILE A 346 -0.98 13.73 -6.09
C ILE A 346 -1.58 12.58 -5.29
N LYS A 347 -2.86 12.68 -4.97
CA LYS A 347 -3.59 11.66 -4.20
C LYS A 347 -4.84 11.23 -4.96
N ILE A 348 -5.20 9.96 -4.82
CA ILE A 348 -6.55 9.51 -5.16
C ILE A 348 -7.33 9.44 -3.86
N GLN A 349 -8.39 10.23 -3.77
CA GLN A 349 -9.29 10.27 -2.62
C GLN A 349 -10.71 10.05 -3.13
N LYS A 350 -11.41 9.04 -2.62
CA LYS A 350 -12.79 8.70 -3.03
C LYS A 350 -12.93 8.65 -4.56
N GLU A 351 -12.03 7.92 -5.23
CA GLU A 351 -12.01 7.76 -6.70
C GLU A 351 -11.79 9.06 -7.51
N MET A 352 -11.25 10.10 -6.88
CA MET A 352 -10.97 11.38 -7.52
C MET A 352 -9.50 11.77 -7.35
N LEU A 353 -8.92 12.30 -8.42
CA LEU A 353 -7.57 12.86 -8.40
C LEU A 353 -7.59 14.18 -7.64
N SER A 354 -6.82 14.26 -6.56
CA SER A 354 -6.62 15.43 -5.73
C SER A 354 -5.16 15.87 -5.81
N ILE A 355 -4.93 17.18 -5.97
CA ILE A 355 -3.61 17.76 -6.15
C ILE A 355 -3.43 18.93 -5.17
N ASN A 356 -2.48 18.76 -4.24
CA ASN A 356 -2.17 19.78 -3.24
C ASN A 356 -0.65 19.79 -2.94
N PRO A 357 0.17 20.41 -3.81
CA PRO A 357 1.63 20.37 -3.67
C PRO A 357 2.12 21.03 -2.38
N SER A 358 3.11 20.42 -1.74
CA SER A 358 3.84 20.91 -0.59
C SER A 358 5.32 20.57 -0.78
N LEU A 359 5.98 21.30 -1.67
CA LEU A 359 7.38 21.12 -2.05
C LEU A 359 8.35 21.68 -1.00
N PRO A 360 9.56 21.10 -0.86
CA PRO A 360 10.66 21.72 -0.15
C PRO A 360 10.95 23.13 -0.70
N ARG A 361 11.39 24.07 0.16
CA ARG A 361 11.68 25.46 -0.26
C ARG A 361 12.73 25.57 -1.33
N THR A 362 13.72 24.69 -1.31
CA THR A 362 14.80 24.67 -2.29
C THR A 362 14.29 24.34 -3.69
N TRP A 363 13.09 23.77 -3.82
CA TRP A 363 12.51 23.39 -5.10
C TRP A 363 11.61 24.50 -5.64
N ARG A 364 12.07 25.17 -6.69
CA ARG A 364 11.29 26.25 -7.36
C ARG A 364 10.01 25.73 -8.01
N LYS A 365 10.07 24.56 -8.64
CA LYS A 365 8.96 23.86 -9.29
C LYS A 365 9.31 22.41 -9.59
N VAL A 366 8.31 21.56 -9.75
CA VAL A 366 8.46 20.21 -10.30
C VAL A 366 7.56 20.08 -11.53
N ILE A 367 8.10 19.55 -12.63
CA ILE A 367 7.34 19.31 -13.87
C ILE A 367 7.33 17.80 -14.13
N PHE A 368 6.14 17.24 -14.33
CA PHE A 368 5.96 15.81 -14.58
C PHE A 368 4.68 15.57 -15.39
N SER A 369 4.51 14.35 -15.89
CA SER A 369 3.28 13.94 -16.58
C SER A 369 2.74 12.64 -16.01
N LEU A 370 1.41 12.51 -15.96
CA LEU A 370 0.72 11.32 -15.48
C LEU A 370 -0.48 10.98 -16.38
N HIS A 371 -0.75 9.70 -16.54
CA HIS A 371 -1.97 9.17 -17.10
C HIS A 371 -3.09 9.13 -16.05
N TRP A 372 -4.25 9.66 -16.40
CA TRP A 372 -5.46 9.58 -15.58
C TRP A 372 -6.70 9.42 -16.46
N ARG A 373 -7.43 8.30 -16.27
CA ARG A 373 -8.66 7.95 -17.00
C ARG A 373 -8.51 8.09 -18.52
N GLY A 374 -7.39 7.57 -19.03
CA GLY A 374 -7.03 7.61 -20.45
C GLY A 374 -6.47 8.94 -20.96
N SER A 375 -6.39 9.98 -20.13
CA SER A 375 -5.80 11.28 -20.51
C SER A 375 -4.37 11.39 -20.02
N LEU A 376 -3.46 11.92 -20.84
CA LEU A 376 -2.11 12.31 -20.41
C LEU A 376 -2.13 13.77 -19.96
N LEU A 377 -1.79 13.98 -18.69
CA LEU A 377 -1.78 15.30 -18.04
C LEU A 377 -0.34 15.70 -17.72
N LYS A 378 0.06 16.89 -18.16
CA LYS A 378 1.33 17.51 -17.75
C LYS A 378 1.07 18.51 -16.63
N PHE A 379 1.86 18.42 -15.57
CA PHE A 379 1.78 19.26 -14.38
C PHE A 379 3.04 20.11 -14.26
N GLU A 380 2.87 21.37 -13.91
CA GLU A 380 3.92 22.21 -13.31
C GLU A 380 3.43 22.60 -11.91
N ALA A 381 4.00 21.94 -10.90
CA ALA A 381 3.65 22.12 -9.50
C ALA A 381 4.59 23.12 -8.82
N LYS A 382 4.00 24.09 -8.11
CA LYS A 382 4.66 25.01 -7.18
C LYS A 382 3.87 25.02 -5.87
N ASN A 383 4.45 25.54 -4.80
CA ASN A 383 3.77 25.61 -3.49
C ASN A 383 2.45 26.40 -3.52
N ASN A 384 2.40 27.49 -4.29
CA ASN A 384 1.27 28.42 -4.33
C ASN A 384 0.54 28.47 -5.68
N SER A 385 0.99 27.70 -6.68
CA SER A 385 0.32 27.60 -7.97
C SER A 385 0.51 26.24 -8.63
N LEU A 386 -0.45 25.86 -9.45
CA LEU A 386 -0.42 24.63 -10.23
C LEU A 386 -0.84 24.94 -11.65
N LYS A 387 -0.07 24.47 -12.63
CA LYS A 387 -0.46 24.49 -14.04
C LYS A 387 -0.67 23.06 -14.51
N ILE A 388 -1.81 22.80 -15.15
CA ILE A 388 -2.16 21.49 -15.71
C ILE A 388 -2.45 21.67 -17.20
N GLN A 389 -1.84 20.86 -18.04
CA GLN A 389 -2.10 20.80 -19.47
C GLN A 389 -2.58 19.40 -19.85
N ILE A 390 -3.69 19.32 -20.59
CA ILE A 390 -4.15 18.06 -21.19
C ILE A 390 -3.37 17.86 -22.50
N ILE A 391 -2.41 16.94 -22.48
CA ILE A 391 -1.57 16.61 -23.65
C ILE A 391 -2.37 15.75 -24.63
N SER A 392 -3.01 14.70 -24.12
CA SER A 392 -3.96 13.86 -24.84
C SER A 392 -5.19 13.62 -23.97
N ALA A 393 -6.36 13.64 -24.60
CA ALA A 393 -7.63 13.40 -23.91
C ALA A 393 -8.03 11.93 -24.08
N GLY A 394 -8.50 11.31 -23.00
CA GLY A 394 -9.12 9.99 -23.04
C GLY A 394 -10.55 10.03 -23.58
N ARG A 395 -11.25 8.89 -23.50
CA ARG A 395 -12.64 8.74 -24.01
C ARG A 395 -13.63 9.75 -23.42
N LYS A 396 -13.45 10.14 -22.15
CA LYS A 396 -14.27 11.19 -21.52
C LYS A 396 -13.67 12.56 -21.82
N LYS A 397 -14.46 13.44 -22.44
CA LYS A 397 -14.06 14.83 -22.77
C LYS A 397 -13.81 15.72 -21.55
N LYS A 398 -14.33 15.32 -20.37
CA LYS A 398 -14.30 16.09 -19.11
C LYS A 398 -13.57 15.30 -18.03
N ILE A 399 -12.61 15.95 -17.37
CA ILE A 399 -11.82 15.42 -16.26
C ILE A 399 -12.18 16.21 -15.01
N LYS A 400 -12.73 15.52 -14.00
CA LYS A 400 -12.99 16.09 -12.68
C LYS A 400 -11.81 15.81 -11.77
N LEU A 401 -11.30 16.85 -11.13
CA LEU A 401 -10.17 16.78 -10.21
C LEU A 401 -10.30 17.83 -9.11
N ARG A 402 -9.64 17.61 -7.98
CA ARG A 402 -9.59 18.52 -6.85
C ARG A 402 -8.23 19.21 -6.84
N VAL A 403 -8.20 20.54 -6.88
CA VAL A 403 -6.97 21.34 -6.77
C VAL A 403 -7.10 22.25 -5.56
N PHE A 404 -6.12 22.21 -4.65
CA PHE A 404 -6.17 23.00 -3.40
C PHE A 404 -7.53 22.87 -2.68
N GLU A 405 -8.01 21.63 -2.52
CA GLU A 405 -9.30 21.28 -1.91
C GLU A 405 -10.57 21.71 -2.67
N THR A 406 -10.43 22.39 -3.81
CA THR A 406 -11.58 22.85 -4.63
C THR A 406 -11.80 21.92 -5.83
N LEU A 407 -13.05 21.58 -6.11
CA LEU A 407 -13.42 20.75 -7.26
C LEU A 407 -13.37 21.59 -8.55
N HIS A 408 -12.74 21.03 -9.58
CA HIS A 408 -12.67 21.61 -10.91
C HIS A 408 -13.03 20.58 -11.98
N GLU A 409 -13.58 21.06 -13.08
CA GLU A 409 -13.80 20.28 -14.30
C GLU A 409 -12.97 20.87 -15.43
N MET A 410 -12.18 20.03 -16.08
CA MET A 410 -11.28 20.41 -17.17
C MET A 410 -11.66 19.69 -18.45
N SER A 411 -11.62 20.39 -19.58
CA SER A 411 -11.91 19.82 -20.90
C SER A 411 -11.14 20.53 -22.02
N GLY A 412 -10.83 19.80 -23.09
CA GLY A 412 -10.09 20.32 -24.24
C GLY A 412 -8.58 20.39 -23.99
N LYS A 413 -7.79 20.51 -25.06
CA LYS A 413 -6.32 20.64 -25.01
C LYS A 413 -5.89 22.04 -24.58
N LYS A 414 -6.32 22.47 -23.39
CA LYS A 414 -6.03 23.80 -22.81
C LYS A 414 -5.06 23.69 -21.65
N ILE A 415 -4.44 24.82 -21.33
CA ILE A 415 -3.65 25.03 -20.12
C ILE A 415 -4.57 25.61 -19.05
N PHE A 416 -4.59 24.99 -17.88
CA PHE A 416 -5.34 25.43 -16.71
C PHE A 416 -4.35 25.89 -15.65
N GLN A 417 -4.60 27.06 -15.06
CA GLN A 417 -3.75 27.61 -14.01
C GLN A 417 -4.59 27.81 -12.74
N PHE A 418 -4.04 27.36 -11.63
CA PHE A 418 -4.67 27.43 -10.32
C PHE A 418 -3.73 28.15 -9.37
N LYS A 419 -4.29 29.01 -8.51
CA LYS A 419 -3.57 29.65 -7.41
C LYS A 419 -4.17 29.21 -6.08
N ARG A 420 -3.32 28.98 -5.08
CA ARG A 420 -3.75 28.65 -3.73
C ARG A 420 -4.39 29.90 -3.10
N LYS A 421 -5.61 29.78 -2.59
CA LYS A 421 -6.34 30.92 -1.97
C LYS A 421 -5.58 31.53 -0.80
N MET A 422 -5.03 30.68 0.06
CA MET A 422 -4.15 31.08 1.16
C MET A 422 -2.75 30.53 0.88
N PRO A 423 -1.78 31.39 0.54
CA PRO A 423 -0.40 30.96 0.34
C PRO A 423 0.12 30.19 1.55
N LEU A 424 0.96 29.17 1.32
CA LEU A 424 1.65 28.49 2.41
C LEU A 424 2.52 29.51 3.16
N LYS A 425 2.31 29.65 4.48
CA LYS A 425 3.06 30.63 5.29
C LYS A 425 4.56 30.28 5.31
N HIS A 426 5.39 31.30 5.52
CA HIS A 426 6.86 31.19 5.61
C HIS A 426 7.36 30.35 6.81
N GLU A 427 6.49 29.80 7.65
CA GLU A 427 6.84 28.85 8.72
C GLU A 427 6.35 27.44 8.39
N GLN A 428 5.38 27.31 7.48
CA GLN A 428 4.77 26.05 7.06
C GLN A 428 5.58 25.33 5.96
N ALA A 429 6.72 25.86 5.55
CA ALA A 429 7.50 25.33 4.42
C ALA A 429 8.95 24.92 4.78
N TYR A 430 9.31 24.86 6.06
CA TYR A 430 10.67 24.63 6.56
C TYR A 430 10.95 23.12 6.75
N TYR A 431 12.15 22.53 6.58
CA TYR A 431 13.55 23.00 6.43
C TYR A 431 14.42 21.95 5.67
N LEU A 432 15.64 22.39 5.31
CA LEU A 432 16.85 21.57 5.13
C LEU A 432 17.40 21.15 6.50
#